data_AF-F4HFX2-F1
#
_entry.id   AF-F4HFX2-F1
#
_cell.length_a   1.000
_cell.length_b   1.000
_cell.length_c   1.000
_cell.angle_alpha   90.00
_cell.angle_beta   90.00
_cell.angle_gamma   90.00
#
_symmetry.space_group_name_H-M   'P 1'
#
loop_
_entity.id
_entity.type
_entity.pdbx_description
1 polymer ?
#
loop_
_entity_poly.entity_id
_entity_poly.type
_entity_poly.pdbx_seq_one_letter_code
_entity_poly.pdbx_strand_id
1 'polypeptide(L)'
;MKTDYIVLWRQTALDRLMTKAEYIAEQSKNQDIADNFIETIQELSEKLSYTAGAYDDQNIHTFPLKNGHSVRFLVAGDVVLITDFIPRGMNI
;
A
#
# COMPACT_ATOMS: atom_id res chain seq x y z
N MET A 1 10.43 20.95 -9.82
CA MET A 1 10.70 19.66 -9.16
C MET A 1 9.85 18.62 -9.83
N LYS A 2 10.47 17.66 -10.53
CA LYS A 2 9.80 16.45 -11.00
C LYS A 2 10.64 15.29 -10.47
N THR A 3 10.15 14.66 -9.42
CA THR A 3 10.63 13.36 -8.99
C THR A 3 9.35 12.55 -8.87
N ASP A 4 8.94 11.97 -10.00
CA ASP A 4 7.93 10.92 -10.00
C ASP A 4 8.69 9.68 -9.50
N TYR A 5 8.67 9.45 -8.19
CA TYR A 5 9.27 8.25 -7.61
C TYR A 5 8.53 7.02 -8.12
N ILE A 6 9.26 5.95 -8.40
CA ILE A 6 8.68 4.67 -8.82
C ILE A 6 8.20 3.95 -7.57
N VAL A 7 6.90 3.66 -7.48
CA VAL A 7 6.32 2.91 -6.37
C VAL A 7 6.42 1.42 -6.66
N LEU A 8 7.19 0.70 -5.84
CA LEU A 8 7.35 -0.75 -5.93
C LEU A 8 6.84 -1.43 -4.68
N TRP A 9 6.25 -2.60 -4.84
CA TRP A 9 5.78 -3.41 -3.73
C TRP A 9 6.69 -4.61 -3.51
N ARG A 10 7.04 -4.88 -2.25
CA ARG A 10 7.55 -6.20 -1.89
C ARG A 10 6.45 -7.24 -2.03
N GLN A 11 6.83 -8.45 -2.44
CA GLN A 11 5.91 -9.58 -2.54
C GLN A 11 5.12 -9.79 -1.23
N THR A 12 5.79 -9.71 -0.08
CA THR A 12 5.15 -9.85 1.23
C THR A 12 4.06 -8.80 1.51
N ALA A 13 4.20 -7.59 0.97
CA ALA A 13 3.18 -6.55 1.10
C ALA A 13 1.98 -6.85 0.18
N LEU A 14 2.24 -7.34 -1.04
CA LEU A 14 1.19 -7.79 -1.96
C LEU A 14 0.43 -8.98 -1.38
N ASP A 15 1.11 -9.98 -0.83
CA ASP A 15 0.48 -11.15 -0.22
C ASP A 15 -0.49 -10.75 0.89
N ARG A 16 -0.10 -9.81 1.75
CA ARG A 16 -0.98 -9.27 2.81
C ARG A 16 -2.16 -8.48 2.28
N LEU A 17 -1.97 -7.72 1.18
CA LEU A 17 -3.06 -7.04 0.50
C LEU A 17 -4.06 -8.06 -0.06
N MET A 18 -3.57 -9.11 -0.73
CA MET A 18 -4.39 -10.18 -1.28
C MET A 18 -5.16 -10.93 -0.19
N THR A 19 -4.51 -11.31 0.93
CA THR A 19 -5.20 -11.94 2.07
C THR A 19 -6.34 -11.07 2.60
N LYS A 20 -6.18 -9.74 2.64
CA LYS A 20 -7.28 -8.85 3.02
C LYS A 20 -8.40 -8.81 1.98
N ALA A 21 -8.05 -8.81 0.70
CA ALA A 21 -9.02 -8.83 -0.38
C ALA A 21 -9.84 -10.12 -0.38
N GLU A 22 -9.20 -11.27 -0.18
CA GLU A 22 -9.86 -12.58 -0.02
C GLU A 22 -10.84 -12.56 1.15
N TYR A 23 -10.43 -12.05 2.32
CA TYR A 23 -11.33 -11.86 3.46
C TYR A 23 -12.54 -10.98 3.12
N ILE A 24 -12.33 -9.89 2.36
CA ILE A 24 -13.42 -9.01 1.93
C ILE A 24 -14.38 -9.75 1.00
N ALA A 25 -13.87 -10.52 0.03
CA ALA A 25 -14.69 -11.32 -0.89
C ALA A 25 -15.54 -12.34 -0.12
N GLU A 26 -14.95 -13.02 0.87
CA GLU A 26 -15.65 -14.00 1.70
C GLU A 26 -16.79 -13.39 2.52
N GLN A 27 -16.58 -12.18 3.06
CA GLN A 27 -17.59 -11.48 3.87
C GLN A 27 -18.69 -10.84 3.01
N SER A 28 -18.31 -10.23 1.89
CA SER A 28 -19.26 -9.57 0.99
C SER A 28 -20.03 -10.54 0.10
N LYS A 29 -19.51 -11.78 -0.08
CA LYS A 29 -19.94 -12.74 -1.10
C LYS A 29 -19.88 -12.16 -2.52
N ASN A 30 -18.94 -11.24 -2.75
CA ASN A 30 -18.80 -10.53 -4.02
C ASN A 30 -17.31 -10.25 -4.32
N GLN A 31 -16.81 -10.85 -5.40
CA GLN A 31 -15.43 -10.70 -5.86
C GLN A 31 -15.12 -9.27 -6.36
N ASP A 32 -16.07 -8.61 -7.03
CA ASP A 32 -15.88 -7.26 -7.57
C ASP A 32 -15.55 -6.24 -6.46
N ILE A 33 -16.07 -6.47 -5.25
CA ILE A 33 -15.76 -5.62 -4.08
C ILE A 33 -14.31 -5.81 -3.63
N ALA A 34 -13.78 -7.03 -3.70
CA ALA A 34 -12.39 -7.33 -3.34
C ALA A 34 -11.42 -6.79 -4.40
N ASP A 35 -11.76 -6.93 -5.68
CA ASP A 35 -10.93 -6.44 -6.79
C ASP A 35 -10.84 -4.91 -6.74
N ASN A 36 -11.98 -4.22 -6.60
CA ASN A 36 -12.02 -2.76 -6.42
C ASN A 36 -11.24 -2.31 -5.17
N PHE A 37 -11.25 -3.11 -4.09
CA PHE A 37 -10.44 -2.83 -2.91
C PHE A 37 -8.93 -2.86 -3.23
N ILE A 38 -8.46 -3.87 -3.98
CA ILE A 38 -7.05 -3.96 -4.40
C ILE A 38 -6.67 -2.75 -5.24
N GLU A 39 -7.45 -2.45 -6.28
CA GLU A 39 -7.22 -1.31 -7.18
C GLU A 39 -7.16 0.00 -6.39
N THR A 40 -8.15 0.24 -5.52
CA THR A 40 -8.19 1.44 -4.67
C THR A 40 -6.94 1.57 -3.80
N ILE A 41 -6.46 0.48 -3.20
CA ILE A 41 -5.27 0.53 -2.34
C ILE A 41 -4.00 0.82 -3.14
N GLN A 42 -3.87 0.22 -4.32
CA GLN A 42 -2.73 0.47 -5.21
C GLN A 42 -2.74 1.93 -5.70
N GLU A 43 -3.87 2.43 -6.20
CA GLU A 43 -4.02 3.82 -6.64
C GLU A 43 -3.74 4.84 -5.53
N LEU A 44 -4.19 4.56 -4.30
CA LEU A 44 -3.90 5.45 -3.17
C LEU A 44 -2.42 5.42 -2.79
N SER A 45 -1.75 4.29 -2.97
CA SER A 45 -0.32 4.13 -2.69
C SER A 45 0.54 4.81 -3.75
N GLU A 46 0.07 4.93 -4.99
CA GLU A 46 0.72 5.71 -6.06
C GLU A 46 0.90 7.19 -5.70
N LYS A 47 0.17 7.71 -4.71
CA LYS A 47 0.39 9.07 -4.20
C LYS A 47 1.77 9.29 -3.59
N LEU A 48 2.45 8.22 -3.22
CA LEU A 48 3.83 8.27 -2.76
C LEU A 48 4.78 8.70 -3.89
N SER A 49 4.44 8.46 -5.16
CA SER A 49 5.25 8.89 -6.32
C SER A 49 5.59 10.38 -6.29
N TYR A 50 4.71 11.24 -5.76
CA TYR A 50 4.93 12.69 -5.70
C TYR A 50 5.14 13.25 -4.29
N THR A 51 4.91 12.46 -3.23
CA THR A 51 5.06 12.90 -1.82
C THR A 51 6.29 12.33 -1.13
N ALA A 52 6.90 11.28 -1.67
CA ALA A 52 7.98 10.54 -1.03
C ALA A 52 9.25 11.38 -0.78
N GLY A 53 9.48 12.45 -1.54
CA GLY A 53 10.65 13.32 -1.32
C GLY A 53 10.70 13.96 0.08
N ALA A 54 9.57 14.05 0.79
CA ALA A 54 9.55 14.49 2.19
C ALA A 54 10.08 13.44 3.19
N TYR A 55 10.28 12.20 2.74
CA TYR A 55 10.62 11.02 3.55
C TYR A 55 11.95 10.38 3.12
N ASP A 56 12.77 11.09 2.33
CA ASP A 56 14.11 10.63 1.92
C ASP A 56 15.14 10.83 3.04
N ASP A 57 14.92 10.12 4.15
CA ASP A 57 15.76 10.16 5.36
C ASP A 57 16.31 8.77 5.73
N GLN A 58 16.18 7.80 4.81
CA GLN A 58 16.57 6.39 4.97
C GLN A 58 15.83 5.63 6.09
N ASN A 59 14.75 6.20 6.65
CA ASN A 59 13.92 5.54 7.65
C ASN A 59 12.69 4.86 7.02
N ILE A 60 12.10 3.94 7.77
CA ILE A 60 10.80 3.35 7.42
C ILE A 60 9.70 4.25 7.94
N HIS A 61 8.77 4.60 7.06
CA HIS A 61 7.61 5.44 7.35
C HIS A 61 6.31 4.69 7.11
N THR A 62 5.24 5.18 7.73
CA THR A 62 3.89 4.65 7.54
C THR A 62 3.06 5.70 6.82
N PHE A 63 2.49 5.33 5.66
CA PHE A 63 1.57 6.17 4.92
C PHE A 63 0.13 5.71 5.16
N PRO A 64 -0.74 6.56 5.75
CA PRO A 64 -2.13 6.21 5.93
C PRO A 64 -2.87 6.18 4.59
N LEU A 65 -3.64 5.12 4.37
CA LEU A 65 -4.55 4.96 3.25
C LEU A 65 -5.99 5.16 3.72
N LYS A 66 -6.96 4.70 2.92
CA LYS A 66 -8.38 4.80 3.23
C LYS A 66 -8.81 3.77 4.27
N ASN A 67 -9.90 4.06 4.98
CA ASN A 67 -10.58 3.16 5.90
C ASN A 67 -9.70 2.60 7.04
N GLY A 68 -8.60 3.26 7.39
CA GLY A 68 -7.66 2.86 8.44
C GLY A 68 -6.64 1.80 8.02
N HIS A 69 -6.54 1.49 6.73
CA HIS A 69 -5.41 0.75 6.16
C HIS A 69 -4.20 1.68 6.06
N SER A 70 -3.00 1.11 6.03
CA SER A 70 -1.77 1.86 5.79
C SER A 70 -0.74 0.98 5.09
N VAL A 71 0.30 1.61 4.52
CA VAL A 71 1.48 0.92 4.01
C VAL A 71 2.72 1.39 4.74
N ARG A 72 3.66 0.47 4.99
CA ARG A 72 5.02 0.83 5.41
C ARG A 72 5.92 0.92 4.21
N PHE A 73 6.67 1.99 4.10
CA PHE A 73 7.55 2.22 2.96
C PHE A 73 8.88 2.84 3.40
N LEU A 74 9.86 2.77 2.52
CA LEU A 74 11.09 3.55 2.61
C LEU A 74 11.41 4.14 1.23
N VAL A 75 12.18 5.23 1.23
CA VAL A 75 12.68 5.85 0.01
C VAL A 75 14.12 5.39 -0.21
N ALA A 76 14.42 4.92 -1.41
CA ALA A 76 15.75 4.49 -1.82
C ALA A 76 16.05 5.02 -3.22
N GLY A 77 16.78 6.14 -3.29
CA GLY A 77 17.01 6.82 -4.56
C GLY A 77 15.71 7.37 -5.14
N ASP A 78 15.37 6.98 -6.36
CA ASP A 78 14.14 7.34 -7.07
C ASP A 78 12.99 6.34 -6.85
N VAL A 79 13.16 5.39 -5.93
CA VAL A 79 12.18 4.34 -5.64
C VAL A 79 11.54 4.53 -4.27
N VAL A 80 10.23 4.40 -4.22
CA VAL A 80 9.47 4.13 -2.99
C VAL A 80 9.24 2.63 -2.91
N LEU A 81 9.84 1.99 -1.93
CA LEU A 81 9.63 0.57 -1.70
C LEU A 81 8.58 0.38 -0.60
N ILE A 82 7.39 -0.06 -0.97
CA ILE A 82 6.37 -0.54 -0.03
C ILE A 82 6.83 -1.89 0.52
N THR A 83 7.21 -1.86 1.79
CA THR A 83 7.75 -3.00 2.52
C THR A 83 6.66 -3.86 3.15
N ASP A 84 5.51 -3.27 3.46
CA ASP A 84 4.40 -3.96 4.12
C ASP A 84 3.05 -3.27 3.88
N PHE A 85 1.98 -4.07 3.88
CA PHE A 85 0.60 -3.60 3.93
C PHE A 85 0.05 -3.88 5.33
N ILE A 86 -0.47 -2.84 5.99
CA ILE A 86 -1.07 -2.92 7.33
C ILE A 86 -2.58 -2.85 7.17
N PRO A 87 -3.28 -4.00 7.20
CA PRO A 87 -4.73 -4.03 7.12
C PRO A 87 -5.38 -3.54 8.40
N ARG A 88 -6.45 -2.76 8.29
CA ARG A 88 -7.34 -2.52 9.43
C ARG A 88 -8.09 -3.80 9.80
N GLY A 89 -8.15 -4.07 11.11
CA GLY A 89 -9.02 -5.08 11.69
C GLY A 89 -8.61 -6.52 11.41
N MET A 90 -7.36 -6.76 11.01
CA MET A 90 -6.75 -8.09 11.08
C MET A 90 -5.64 -8.06 12.13
N ASN A 91 -5.77 -8.90 13.16
CA ASN A 91 -4.66 -9.29 14.01
C ASN A 91 -3.99 -10.49 13.34
N ILE A 92 -3.15 -10.23 12.34
CA ILE A 92 -2.22 -11.21 11.76
C ILE A 92 -0.87 -11.10 12.46
#